data_AF-A0AAD4IQY9-F1
#
_entry.id   AF-A0AAD4IQY9-F1
#
_cell.length_a   1.000
_cell.length_b   1.000
_cell.length_c   1.000
_cell.angle_alpha   90.00
_cell.angle_beta   90.00
_cell.angle_gamma   90.00
#
_symmetry.space_group_name_H-M   'P 1'
#
loop_
_entity.id
_entity.type
_entity.pdbx_description
1 polymer ?
#
loop_
_entity_poly.entity_id
_entity_poly.type
_entity_poly.pdbx_seq_one_letter_code
_entity_poly.pdbx_strand_id
1 'polypeptide(L)'
;MIKEIRKLSQADLNKMNIDKIIYDAIKHGIIEFIEEMLKYKPGIVWKKDKKGRTIFAHAIVLRQEKIFSLIYNLGARKCIMARRHDIFRNNFLHLAGKLSPPSQLERVSGAALQMQRELQWFK
;
A
#
# COMPACT_ATOMS: atom_id res chain seq x y z
N MET A 1 15.26 -1.85 -15.14
CA MET A 1 14.09 -2.41 -14.44
C MET A 1 12.77 -1.70 -14.80
N ILE A 2 12.55 -0.43 -14.46
CA ILE A 2 11.26 0.25 -14.72
C ILE A 2 10.91 0.37 -16.22
N LYS A 3 11.91 0.63 -17.08
CA LYS A 3 11.72 0.73 -18.55
C LYS A 3 11.30 -0.59 -19.21
N GLU A 4 11.57 -1.73 -18.58
CA GLU A 4 11.20 -3.05 -19.13
C GLU A 4 9.75 -3.42 -18.82
N ILE A 5 9.20 -2.92 -17.71
CA ILE A 5 7.79 -3.13 -17.34
C ILE A 5 6.86 -2.49 -18.36
N ARG A 6 7.26 -1.36 -18.97
CA ARG A 6 6.51 -0.71 -20.05
C ARG A 6 6.35 -1.58 -21.31
N LYS A 7 7.19 -2.61 -21.50
CA LYS A 7 7.13 -3.51 -22.66
C LYS A 7 6.32 -4.80 -22.42
N LEU A 8 5.93 -5.07 -21.17
CA LEU A 8 5.22 -6.32 -20.84
C LEU A 8 3.74 -6.20 -21.19
N SER A 9 3.21 -7.22 -21.88
CA SER A 9 1.79 -7.28 -22.22
C SER A 9 0.93 -7.50 -20.97
N GLN A 10 -0.37 -7.20 -21.06
CA GLN A 10 -1.31 -7.45 -19.97
C GLN A 10 -1.33 -8.93 -19.50
N ALA A 11 -1.01 -9.85 -20.40
CA ALA A 11 -0.88 -11.27 -20.12
C ALA A 11 0.41 -11.60 -19.33
N ASP A 12 1.54 -10.95 -19.65
CA ASP A 12 2.81 -11.13 -18.93
C ASP A 12 2.75 -10.58 -17.51
N LEU A 13 2.06 -9.45 -17.33
CA LEU A 13 1.77 -8.86 -16.03
C LEU A 13 0.91 -9.79 -15.16
N ASN A 14 -0.07 -10.46 -15.76
CA ASN A 14 -0.88 -11.47 -15.06
C ASN A 14 -0.08 -12.75 -14.76
N LYS A 15 0.85 -13.14 -15.64
CA LYS A 15 1.77 -14.28 -15.46
C LYS A 15 2.81 -14.05 -14.35
N MET A 16 3.28 -12.81 -14.19
CA MET A 16 4.32 -12.43 -13.20
C MET A 16 3.81 -12.26 -11.76
N ASN A 17 2.54 -12.57 -11.48
CA ASN A 17 1.93 -12.36 -10.16
C ASN A 17 2.17 -10.93 -9.64
N ILE A 18 1.78 -9.93 -10.45
CA ILE A 18 2.05 -8.51 -10.20
C ILE A 18 1.59 -8.03 -8.82
N ASP A 19 0.56 -8.67 -8.26
CA ASP A 19 0.04 -8.36 -6.94
C ASP A 19 1.10 -8.60 -5.86
N LYS A 20 1.93 -9.64 -6.02
CA LYS A 20 3.07 -9.92 -5.15
C LYS A 20 4.15 -8.85 -5.30
N ILE A 21 4.49 -8.47 -6.54
CA ILE A 21 5.51 -7.44 -6.81
C ILE A 21 5.10 -6.10 -6.20
N ILE A 22 3.84 -5.69 -6.39
CA ILE A 22 3.29 -4.47 -5.80
C ILE A 22 3.30 -4.56 -4.28
N TYR A 23 2.88 -5.69 -3.70
CA TYR A 23 2.93 -5.89 -2.27
C TYR A 23 4.36 -5.78 -1.72
N ASP A 24 5.34 -6.40 -2.37
CA ASP A 24 6.74 -6.32 -1.98
C ASP A 24 7.30 -4.90 -2.12
N ALA A 25 6.95 -4.18 -3.19
CA ALA A 25 7.31 -2.78 -3.35
C ALA A 25 6.75 -1.90 -2.22
N ILE A 26 5.48 -2.11 -1.84
CA ILE A 26 4.87 -1.42 -0.69
C ILE A 26 5.59 -1.82 0.60
N LYS A 27 5.80 -3.11 0.86
CA LYS A 27 6.47 -3.61 2.08
C LYS A 27 7.85 -2.98 2.26
N HIS A 28 8.58 -2.76 1.18
CA HIS A 28 9.90 -2.14 1.22
C HIS A 28 9.87 -0.60 1.12
N GLY A 29 8.72 0.01 0.83
CA GLY A 29 8.58 1.46 0.71
C GLY A 29 9.14 2.03 -0.60
N ILE A 30 9.19 1.24 -1.67
CA ILE A 30 9.71 1.63 -2.99
C ILE A 30 8.66 2.48 -3.71
N ILE A 31 8.66 3.78 -3.41
CA ILE A 31 7.64 4.72 -3.89
C ILE A 31 7.70 4.90 -5.41
N GLU A 32 8.90 4.94 -5.98
CA GLU A 32 9.15 5.22 -7.40
C GLU A 32 8.47 4.17 -8.29
N PHE A 33 8.47 2.92 -7.83
CA PHE A 33 7.79 1.82 -8.50
C PHE A 33 6.27 2.01 -8.48
N ILE A 34 5.71 2.40 -7.32
CA ILE A 34 4.27 2.61 -7.17
C ILE A 34 3.81 3.80 -8.00
N GLU A 35 4.57 4.89 -8.03
CA GLU A 35 4.30 6.06 -8.86
C GLU A 35 4.25 5.71 -10.35
N GLU A 36 5.27 4.99 -10.85
CA GLU A 36 5.28 4.62 -12.27
C GLU A 36 4.14 3.65 -12.61
N MET A 37 3.83 2.70 -11.72
CA MET A 37 2.70 1.79 -11.90
C MET A 37 1.36 2.54 -11.92
N LEU A 38 1.18 3.55 -11.08
CA LEU A 38 -0.02 4.39 -11.07
C LEU A 38 -0.11 5.25 -12.33
N LYS A 39 1.00 5.74 -12.87
CA LYS A 39 1.04 6.45 -14.17
C LYS A 39 0.66 5.53 -15.33
N TYR A 40 1.19 4.31 -15.35
CA TYR A 40 0.92 3.33 -16.40
C TYR A 40 -0.50 2.77 -16.34
N LYS A 41 -0.98 2.42 -15.14
CA LYS A 41 -2.31 1.83 -14.93
C LYS A 41 -3.00 2.41 -13.69
N PRO A 42 -3.62 3.59 -13.80
CA PRO A 42 -4.28 4.26 -12.66
C PRO A 42 -5.33 3.40 -11.95
N GLY A 43 -6.01 2.51 -12.69
CA GLY A 43 -7.04 1.62 -12.16
C GLY A 43 -6.53 0.61 -11.11
N ILE A 44 -5.22 0.37 -11.05
CA ILE A 44 -4.62 -0.62 -10.14
C ILE A 44 -4.78 -0.27 -8.66
N VAL A 45 -4.92 1.03 -8.34
CA VAL A 45 -5.19 1.49 -6.97
C VAL A 45 -6.50 0.92 -6.40
N TRP A 46 -7.45 0.56 -7.26
CA TRP A 46 -8.76 0.02 -6.90
C TRP A 46 -8.81 -1.50 -6.85
N LYS A 47 -7.76 -2.17 -7.36
CA LYS A 47 -7.67 -3.62 -7.38
C LYS A 47 -7.58 -4.16 -5.95
N LYS A 48 -8.37 -5.17 -5.66
CA LYS A 48 -8.34 -5.89 -4.40
C LYS A 48 -7.50 -7.16 -4.55
N ASP A 49 -6.70 -7.45 -3.54
CA ASP A 49 -6.03 -8.74 -3.41
C ASP A 49 -6.98 -9.83 -2.90
N LYS A 50 -6.45 -11.02 -2.64
CA LYS A 50 -7.19 -12.16 -2.07
C LYS A 50 -7.80 -11.87 -0.69
N LYS A 51 -7.28 -10.88 0.05
CA LYS A 51 -7.79 -10.43 1.35
C LYS A 51 -8.80 -9.28 1.20
N GLY A 52 -9.14 -8.87 -0.02
CA GLY A 52 -10.03 -7.75 -0.27
C GLY A 52 -9.36 -6.38 -0.05
N ARG A 53 -8.03 -6.34 0.11
CA ARG A 53 -7.25 -5.14 0.42
C ARG A 53 -6.69 -4.52 -0.85
N THR A 54 -6.75 -3.19 -0.92
CA THR A 54 -6.15 -2.41 -2.00
C THR A 54 -4.71 -2.01 -1.65
N ILE A 55 -3.99 -1.44 -2.62
CA ILE A 55 -2.67 -0.82 -2.42
C ILE A 55 -2.71 0.16 -1.23
N PHE A 56 -3.78 0.95 -1.12
CA PHE A 56 -3.96 1.89 -0.02
C PHE A 56 -4.10 1.19 1.34
N ALA A 57 -4.88 0.12 1.41
CA ALA A 57 -5.02 -0.67 2.63
C ALA A 57 -3.67 -1.27 3.08
N HIS A 58 -2.86 -1.73 2.13
CA HIS A 58 -1.52 -2.26 2.42
C HIS A 58 -0.56 -1.16 2.89
N ALA A 59 -0.61 0.04 2.32
CA ALA A 59 0.19 1.18 2.77
C ALA A 59 -0.10 1.53 4.25
N ILE A 60 -1.36 1.44 4.67
CA ILE A 60 -1.79 1.63 6.06
C ILE A 60 -1.25 0.51 6.97
N VAL A 61 -1.49 -0.74 6.60
CA VAL A 61 -1.05 -1.90 7.41
C VAL A 61 0.48 -1.95 7.56
N LEU A 62 1.22 -1.52 6.54
CA LEU A 62 2.68 -1.58 6.48
C LEU A 62 3.38 -0.27 6.89
N ARG A 63 2.63 0.74 7.37
CA ARG A 63 3.15 2.05 7.81
C ARG A 63 4.01 2.76 6.76
N GLN A 64 3.56 2.74 5.51
CA GLN A 64 4.25 3.35 4.38
C GLN A 64 3.69 4.74 4.11
N GLU A 65 4.10 5.71 4.93
CA GLU A 65 3.61 7.09 4.90
C GLU A 65 3.68 7.73 3.51
N LYS A 66 4.83 7.64 2.83
CA LYS A 66 4.99 8.27 1.51
C LYS A 66 4.04 7.69 0.46
N ILE A 67 3.82 6.38 0.48
CA ILE A 67 2.89 5.69 -0.43
C ILE A 67 1.44 6.03 -0.06
N PHE A 68 1.13 6.12 1.24
CA PHE A 68 -0.16 6.59 1.72
C PHE A 68 -0.44 8.01 1.20
N SER A 69 0.48 8.94 1.39
CA SER A 69 0.35 10.34 0.96
C SER A 69 0.20 10.47 -0.55
N LEU A 70 0.99 9.72 -1.33
CA LEU A 70 0.86 9.63 -2.78
C LEU A 70 -0.57 9.27 -3.20
N ILE A 71 -1.14 8.21 -2.62
CA ILE A 71 -2.47 7.73 -3.00
C ILE A 71 -3.57 8.64 -2.45
N TYR A 72 -3.39 9.18 -1.24
CA TYR A 72 -4.33 10.11 -0.61
C TYR A 72 -4.49 11.40 -1.43
N ASN A 73 -3.39 11.88 -2.03
CA ASN A 73 -3.36 13.09 -2.85
C ASN A 73 -3.95 12.91 -4.26
N LEU A 74 -4.22 11.67 -4.72
CA LEU A 74 -4.92 11.42 -5.99
C LEU A 74 -6.42 11.84 -5.99
N GLY A 75 -6.91 12.35 -4.86
CA GLY A 75 -7.86 13.48 -4.85
C GLY A 75 -9.34 13.20 -5.12
N ALA A 76 -9.74 12.23 -5.94
CA ALA A 76 -11.14 12.23 -6.43
C ALA A 76 -12.12 11.28 -5.70
N ARG A 77 -11.66 10.37 -4.82
CA ARG A 77 -12.50 9.24 -4.34
C ARG A 77 -12.31 8.87 -2.86
N LYS A 78 -11.93 9.84 -2.01
CA LYS A 78 -11.71 9.65 -0.56
C LYS A 78 -12.92 9.03 0.16
N CYS A 79 -14.14 9.45 -0.19
CA CYS A 79 -15.38 8.91 0.39
C CYS A 79 -15.61 7.43 0.03
N ILE A 80 -15.29 7.04 -1.22
CA ILE A 80 -15.39 5.65 -1.69
C ILE A 80 -14.34 4.79 -0.99
N MET A 81 -13.14 5.34 -0.78
CA MET A 81 -12.07 4.71 -0.02
C MET A 81 -12.47 4.45 1.43
N ALA A 82 -13.03 5.44 2.12
CA ALA A 82 -13.46 5.31 3.51
C ALA A 82 -14.55 4.24 3.74
N ARG A 83 -15.42 4.02 2.74
CA ARG A 83 -16.51 3.00 2.79
C ARG A 83 -16.06 1.59 2.39
N ARG A 84 -14.80 1.39 1.97
CA ARG A 84 -14.33 0.07 1.56
C ARG A 84 -13.91 -0.75 2.77
N HIS A 85 -14.26 -2.03 2.72
CA HIS A 85 -13.86 -3.02 3.70
C HIS A 85 -13.08 -4.16 3.04
N ASP A 86 -12.16 -4.73 3.80
CA ASP A 86 -11.52 -6.01 3.49
C ASP A 86 -12.50 -7.17 3.75
N ILE A 87 -12.12 -8.41 3.41
CA ILE A 87 -13.01 -9.58 3.59
C ILE A 87 -13.37 -9.83 5.07
N PHE A 88 -12.61 -9.27 5.99
CA PHE A 88 -12.80 -9.37 7.43
C PHE A 88 -13.57 -8.17 7.99
N ARG A 89 -14.25 -7.40 7.12
CA ARG A 89 -15.02 -6.19 7.45
C ARG A 89 -14.21 -5.04 8.06
N ASN A 90 -12.87 -5.08 8.01
CA ASN A 90 -12.05 -3.96 8.45
C ASN A 90 -12.08 -2.85 7.39
N ASN A 91 -12.48 -1.64 7.80
CA ASN A 91 -12.20 -0.44 7.01
C ASN A 91 -10.77 0.05 7.27
N PHE A 92 -10.38 1.13 6.60
CA PHE A 92 -9.03 1.71 6.73
C PHE A 92 -8.70 2.20 8.14
N LEU A 93 -9.69 2.67 8.91
CA LEU A 93 -9.50 3.08 10.31
C LEU A 93 -9.20 1.87 11.21
N HIS A 94 -9.96 0.77 11.05
CA HIS A 94 -9.67 -0.49 11.74
C HIS A 94 -8.27 -1.02 11.39
N LEU A 95 -7.84 -0.89 10.14
CA LEU A 95 -6.50 -1.32 9.71
C LEU A 95 -5.40 -0.42 10.27
N ALA A 96 -5.63 0.89 10.40
CA ALA A 96 -4.69 1.83 11.00
C ALA A 96 -4.47 1.53 12.50
N GLY A 97 -5.53 1.15 13.21
CA GLY A 97 -5.44 0.76 14.63
C GLY A 97 -4.81 -0.59 14.91
N LYS A 98 -4.51 -1.40 13.88
CA LYS A 98 -3.82 -2.69 14.07
C LYS A 98 -2.33 -2.50 14.21
N LEU A 99 -1.71 -3.34 15.04
CA LEU A 99 -0.27 -3.42 15.18
C LEU A 99 0.38 -3.76 13.83
N SER A 100 1.43 -3.03 13.50
CA SER A 100 2.22 -3.23 12.28
C SER A 100 2.87 -4.63 12.25
N PRO A 101 3.08 -5.22 11.07
CA PRO A 101 3.78 -6.49 10.96
C PRO A 101 5.20 -6.42 11.56
N PRO A 102 5.75 -7.54 12.08
CA PRO A 102 7.10 -7.58 12.65
C PRO A 102 8.18 -6.98 11.75
N SER A 103 8.09 -7.23 10.43
CA SER A 103 9.02 -6.66 9.44
C SER A 103 9.08 -5.13 9.40
N GLN A 104 8.06 -4.43 9.93
CA GLN A 104 8.06 -2.98 10.10
C GLN A 104 8.42 -2.57 11.52
N LEU A 105 7.98 -3.34 12.53
CA LEU A 105 8.31 -3.08 13.93
C LEU A 105 9.80 -3.23 14.22
N GLU A 106 10.43 -4.26 13.67
CA GLU A 106 11.86 -4.56 13.85
C GLU A 106 12.79 -3.55 13.17
N ARG A 107 12.27 -2.68 12.29
CA ARG A 107 13.04 -1.55 11.73
C ARG A 107 13.36 -0.48 12.76
N VAL A 108 12.68 -0.52 13.91
CA VAL A 108 12.79 0.48 14.97
C VAL A 108 13.06 -0.24 16.29
N SER A 109 14.20 0.07 16.90
CA SER A 109 14.66 -0.62 18.12
C SER A 109 13.85 -0.20 19.34
N GLY A 110 13.08 -1.14 19.92
CA GLY A 110 12.39 -0.95 21.18
C GLY A 110 11.02 -0.24 21.09
N ALA A 111 10.17 -0.54 22.08
CA ALA A 111 8.77 -0.10 22.09
C ALA A 111 8.59 1.43 22.13
N ALA A 112 9.47 2.16 22.82
CA ALA A 112 9.40 3.61 22.91
C ALA A 112 9.59 4.29 21.54
N LEU A 113 10.58 3.85 20.75
CA LEU A 113 10.84 4.38 19.41
C LEU A 113 9.74 3.96 18.41
N GLN A 114 9.16 2.77 18.58
CA GLN A 114 8.00 2.34 17.79
C GLN A 114 6.80 3.26 18.04
N MET A 115 6.45 3.54 19.30
CA MET A 115 5.38 4.49 19.65
C MET A 115 5.67 5.91 19.13
N GLN A 116 6.92 6.39 19.24
CA GLN A 116 7.31 7.70 18.72
C GLN A 116 7.03 7.83 17.22
N ARG A 117 7.30 6.78 16.44
CA ARG A 117 7.05 6.77 14.99
C ARG A 117 5.56 6.71 14.65
N GLU A 118 4.77 5.95 15.41
CA GLU A 118 3.31 5.94 15.23
C GLU A 118 2.69 7.31 15.54
N LEU A 119 3.24 8.07 16.51
CA LEU A 119 2.80 9.45 16.80
C LEU A 119 3.07 10.42 15.65
N GLN A 120 4.14 10.22 14.87
CA GLN A 120 4.40 11.04 13.67
C GLN A 120 3.37 10.80 12.57
N TRP A 121 2.73 9.64 12.54
CA TRP A 121 1.72 9.29 11.55
C TRP A 121 0.33 9.87 11.84
N PHE A 122 0.08 10.26 13.10
CA PHE A 122 -1.19 10.84 13.53
C PHE A 122 -1.31 12.35 13.26
N LYS A 123 -0.17 13.04 13.11
CA LYS A 123 -0.12 14.49 12.85
C LYS A 123 -0.32 14.78 11.35
#